data_AF-A0A850T630-F1
#
_entry.id   AF-A0A850T630-F1
#
_cell.length_a   1.000
_cell.length_b   1.000
_cell.length_c   1.000
_cell.angle_alpha   90.00
_cell.angle_beta   90.00
_cell.angle_gamma   90.00
#
_symmetry.space_group_name_H-M   'P 1'
#
loop_
_entity.id
_entity.type
_entity.pdbx_description
1 polymer ?
#
loop_
_entity_poly.entity_id
_entity_poly.type
_entity_poly.pdbx_seq_one_letter_code
_entity_poly.pdbx_strand_id
1 'polypeptide(L)'
;MHKKLFILIVSLHLVVGLAGLGFAAKVPAPAKGGDGFTAVTLDQAKQLFDEGVTVVACHSHTTDFMKGHPEGTIHITCLVPKDHKRIDMPLNQVDFDIAQLPADKRTPIMTYCASSS
;
A
#
# COMPACT_ATOMS: atom_id res chain seq x y z
N MET A 1 5.75 -26.53 44.36
CA MET A 1 5.29 -25.30 43.68
C MET A 1 6.17 -24.88 42.49
N HIS A 2 7.48 -25.19 42.50
CA HIS A 2 8.42 -24.82 41.41
C HIS A 2 8.08 -25.35 40.00
N LYS A 3 7.55 -26.58 39.88
CA LYS A 3 7.20 -27.17 38.57
C LYS A 3 6.10 -26.38 37.84
N LYS A 4 5.13 -25.82 38.58
CA LYS A 4 4.04 -24.99 38.01
C LYS A 4 4.56 -23.63 37.56
N LEU A 5 5.48 -23.03 38.33
CA LEU A 5 6.12 -21.76 37.99
C LEU A 5 7.00 -21.88 36.73
N PHE A 6 7.75 -22.97 36.60
CA PHE A 6 8.57 -23.24 35.42
C PHE A 6 7.74 -23.36 34.14
N ILE A 7 6.63 -24.10 34.18
CA ILE A 7 5.72 -24.25 33.03
C ILE A 7 5.15 -22.88 32.64
N LEU A 8 4.74 -22.06 33.60
CA LEU A 8 4.20 -20.72 33.35
C LEU A 8 5.21 -19.80 32.66
N ILE A 9 6.47 -19.80 33.13
CA ILE A 9 7.53 -19.00 32.55
C ILE A 9 7.83 -19.46 31.11
N VAL A 10 7.97 -20.77 30.87
CA VAL A 10 8.24 -21.31 29.53
C VAL A 10 7.09 -21.00 28.57
N SER A 11 5.85 -21.13 29.03
CA SER A 11 4.66 -20.83 28.23
C SER A 11 4.63 -19.35 27.82
N LEU A 12 4.97 -18.44 28.74
CA LEU A 12 5.00 -17.01 28.47
C LEU A 12 6.09 -16.66 27.43
N HIS A 13 7.27 -17.26 27.53
CA HIS A 13 8.35 -17.04 26.56
C HIS A 13 7.98 -17.60 25.17
N LEU A 14 7.26 -18.71 25.11
CA LEU A 14 6.80 -19.29 23.84
C LEU A 14 5.78 -18.37 23.14
N VAL A 15 4.82 -17.83 23.89
CA VAL A 15 3.81 -16.90 23.34
C VAL A 15 4.46 -15.60 22.86
N VAL A 16 5.37 -15.03 23.65
CA VAL A 16 6.09 -13.80 23.27
C VAL A 16 7.01 -14.05 22.08
N GLY A 17 7.70 -15.19 22.04
CA GLY A 17 8.59 -15.55 20.92
C GLY A 17 7.86 -15.77 19.60
N LEU A 18 6.67 -16.38 19.63
CA LEU A 18 5.85 -16.62 18.44
C LEU A 18 5.11 -15.36 17.96
N ALA A 19 4.79 -14.42 18.86
CA ALA A 19 4.13 -13.16 18.51
C ALA A 19 5.02 -12.19 17.72
N GLY A 20 6.35 -12.36 17.74
CA GLY A 20 7.30 -11.49 17.04
C GLY A 20 7.55 -11.80 15.56
N LEU A 21 7.01 -12.92 15.02
CA LEU A 21 7.33 -13.39 13.67
C LEU A 21 6.35 -12.91 12.58
N GLY A 22 5.40 -12.04 12.93
CA GLY A 22 4.44 -11.45 12.00
C GLY A 22 5.02 -10.29 11.19
N PHE A 23 6.12 -10.49 10.46
CA PHE A 23 6.56 -9.48 9.49
C PHE A 23 5.76 -9.65 8.20
N ALA A 24 4.94 -8.65 7.87
CA ALA A 24 4.30 -8.58 6.55
C ALA A 24 5.39 -8.64 5.47
N ALA A 25 5.23 -9.52 4.48
CA ALA A 25 6.19 -9.66 3.40
C ALA A 25 6.44 -8.28 2.75
N LYS A 26 7.70 -7.84 2.79
CA LYS A 26 8.15 -6.60 2.17
C LYS A 26 8.02 -6.74 0.66
N VAL A 27 7.15 -5.95 0.04
CA VAL A 27 7.03 -5.91 -1.42
C VAL A 27 8.01 -4.85 -1.93
N PRO A 28 9.16 -5.25 -2.52
CA PRO A 28 10.09 -4.28 -3.06
C PRO A 28 9.44 -3.49 -4.19
N ALA A 29 9.56 -2.17 -4.16
CA ALA A 29 9.18 -1.35 -5.29
C ALA A 29 10.04 -1.74 -6.52
N PRO A 30 9.46 -1.83 -7.73
CA PRO A 30 10.21 -2.18 -8.91
C PRO A 30 11.29 -1.12 -9.18
N ALA A 31 12.54 -1.56 -9.37
CA ALA A 31 13.67 -0.67 -9.59
C ALA A 31 13.62 0.08 -10.93
N LYS A 32 12.77 -0.38 -11.86
CA LYS A 32 12.54 0.22 -13.17
C LYS A 32 11.05 0.21 -13.47
N GLY A 33 10.58 1.22 -14.21
CA GLY A 33 9.24 1.19 -14.80
C GLY A 33 9.10 0.06 -15.82
N GLY A 34 7.86 -0.24 -16.20
CA GLY A 34 7.53 -1.17 -17.30
C GLY A 34 6.99 -0.42 -18.50
N ASP A 35 6.55 -1.16 -19.52
CA ASP A 35 5.92 -0.57 -20.69
C ASP A 35 4.68 0.26 -20.27
N GLY A 36 4.67 1.53 -20.65
CA GLY A 36 3.56 2.45 -20.36
C GLY A 36 3.64 3.20 -19.02
N PHE A 37 4.67 3.01 -18.19
CA PHE A 37 4.86 3.82 -16.98
C PHE A 37 6.34 3.99 -16.60
N THR A 38 6.66 5.10 -15.92
CA THR A 38 8.01 5.36 -15.41
C THR A 38 8.03 5.24 -13.89
N ALA A 39 8.95 4.44 -13.36
CA ALA A 39 9.23 4.44 -11.93
C ALA A 39 10.15 5.64 -11.60
N VAL A 40 9.83 6.37 -10.54
CA VAL A 40 10.57 7.55 -10.08
C VAL A 40 11.11 7.33 -8.67
N THR A 41 12.21 7.99 -8.33
CA THR A 41 12.73 8.03 -6.96
C THR A 41 11.85 8.90 -6.07
N LEU A 42 12.05 8.82 -4.74
CA LEU A 42 11.34 9.70 -3.81
C LEU A 42 11.62 11.18 -4.07
N ASP A 43 12.87 11.55 -4.38
CA ASP A 43 13.24 12.94 -4.68
C ASP A 43 12.55 13.45 -5.95
N GLN A 44 12.48 12.61 -6.99
CA GLN A 44 11.76 12.92 -8.22
C GLN A 44 10.25 13.03 -7.96
N ALA A 45 9.68 12.13 -7.16
CA ALA A 45 8.28 12.18 -6.77
C ALA A 45 7.96 13.47 -6.01
N LYS A 46 8.84 13.89 -5.11
CA LYS A 46 8.73 15.17 -4.40
C LYS A 46 8.78 16.35 -5.37
N GLN A 47 9.72 16.36 -6.30
CA GLN A 47 9.80 17.42 -7.32
C GLN A 47 8.49 17.49 -8.14
N LEU A 48 8.00 16.36 -8.63
CA LEU A 48 6.75 16.31 -9.40
C LEU A 48 5.54 16.79 -8.57
N PHE A 49 5.51 16.46 -7.29
CA PHE A 49 4.48 16.97 -6.37
C PHE A 49 4.56 18.49 -6.21
N ASP A 50 5.75 19.02 -5.98
CA ASP A 50 5.98 20.46 -5.84
C ASP A 50 5.67 21.22 -7.16
N GLU A 51 5.79 20.54 -8.32
CA GLU A 51 5.39 21.03 -9.65
C GLU A 51 3.87 20.92 -9.93
N GLY A 52 3.10 20.32 -9.01
CA GLY A 52 1.64 20.24 -9.11
C GLY A 52 1.10 19.05 -9.91
N VAL A 53 1.87 17.95 -10.04
CA VAL A 53 1.35 16.72 -10.66
C VAL A 53 0.12 16.23 -9.90
N THR A 54 -0.86 15.67 -10.61
CA THR A 54 -1.98 14.99 -9.96
C THR A 54 -1.49 13.71 -9.29
N VAL A 55 -1.65 13.64 -7.96
CA VAL A 55 -1.26 12.46 -7.17
C VAL A 55 -2.46 11.58 -6.92
N VAL A 56 -2.29 10.29 -7.19
CA VAL A 56 -3.31 9.27 -7.01
C VAL A 56 -2.79 8.21 -6.05
N ALA A 57 -3.45 8.07 -4.90
CA ALA A 57 -3.17 7.03 -3.94
C ALA A 57 -3.94 5.75 -4.30
N CYS A 58 -3.20 4.69 -4.62
CA CYS A 58 -3.71 3.38 -5.00
C CYS A 58 -3.56 2.41 -3.81
N HIS A 59 -4.18 2.71 -2.66
CA HIS A 59 -4.12 1.82 -1.49
C HIS A 59 -5.19 0.72 -1.57
N SER A 60 -4.80 -0.51 -1.24
CA SER A 60 -5.77 -1.60 -1.01
C SER A 60 -6.59 -1.38 0.28
N HIS A 61 -6.08 -0.60 1.23
CA HIS A 61 -6.75 -0.31 2.49
C HIS A 61 -6.89 1.20 2.71
N THR A 62 -8.12 1.68 2.80
CA THR A 62 -8.42 3.09 3.11
C THR A 62 -7.77 3.55 4.41
N THR A 63 -7.55 2.66 5.37
CA THR A 63 -6.86 2.97 6.63
C THR A 63 -5.45 3.49 6.44
N ASP A 64 -4.75 3.08 5.38
CA ASP A 64 -3.39 3.56 5.12
C ASP A 64 -3.39 4.99 4.57
N PHE A 65 -4.35 5.30 3.70
CA PHE A 65 -4.59 6.67 3.27
C PHE A 65 -4.93 7.58 4.46
N MET A 66 -5.85 7.15 5.33
CA MET A 66 -6.30 7.96 6.48
C MET A 66 -5.22 8.20 7.54
N LYS A 67 -4.13 7.41 7.58
CA LYS A 67 -3.00 7.65 8.51
C LYS A 67 -2.17 8.87 8.11
N GLY A 68 -2.15 9.21 6.82
CA GLY A 68 -1.39 10.32 6.28
C GLY A 68 -1.19 10.19 4.78
N HIS A 69 -1.38 11.29 4.08
CA HIS A 69 -1.19 11.39 2.63
C HIS A 69 -0.73 12.81 2.29
N PRO A 70 -0.07 13.02 1.14
CA PRO A 70 0.18 14.36 0.62
C PRO A 70 -1.15 15.11 0.40
N GLU A 71 -1.13 16.42 0.62
CA GLU A 71 -2.31 17.27 0.40
C GLU A 71 -2.73 17.22 -1.09
N GLY A 72 -4.04 17.28 -1.34
CA GLY A 72 -4.59 17.24 -2.71
C GLY A 72 -4.52 15.86 -3.39
N THR A 73 -4.05 14.83 -2.71
CA THR A 73 -4.01 13.46 -3.25
C THR A 73 -5.42 12.91 -3.42
N ILE A 74 -5.70 12.36 -4.61
CA ILE A 74 -6.93 11.64 -4.92
C ILE A 74 -6.81 10.21 -4.39
N HIS A 75 -7.75 9.77 -3.55
CA HIS A 75 -7.81 8.39 -3.11
C HIS A 75 -8.77 7.60 -3.99
N ILE A 76 -8.21 6.73 -4.84
CA ILE A 76 -9.01 5.78 -5.59
C ILE A 76 -9.17 4.54 -4.73
N THR A 77 -10.33 4.42 -4.09
CA THR A 77 -10.67 3.21 -3.35
C THR A 77 -10.92 2.12 -4.35
N CYS A 78 -9.95 1.23 -4.52
CA CYS A 78 -10.27 -0.09 -5.04
C CYS A 78 -11.00 -0.79 -3.89
N LEU A 79 -12.33 -0.96 -3.97
CA LEU A 79 -13.08 -1.75 -3.00
C LEU A 79 -12.71 -3.21 -3.21
N VAL A 80 -11.54 -3.56 -2.71
CA VAL A 80 -10.93 -4.82 -3.08
C VAL A 80 -11.63 -5.95 -2.33
N PRO A 81 -12.18 -6.96 -3.03
CA PRO A 81 -12.74 -8.11 -2.36
C PRO A 81 -11.66 -8.80 -1.51
N LYS A 82 -12.04 -9.71 -0.61
CA LYS A 82 -11.08 -10.44 0.25
C LYS A 82 -9.95 -11.14 -0.53
N ASP A 83 -10.08 -11.31 -1.85
CA ASP A 83 -9.12 -11.96 -2.76
C ASP A 83 -8.25 -11.00 -3.59
N HIS A 84 -8.14 -9.73 -3.21
CA HIS A 84 -7.43 -8.65 -3.92
C HIS A 84 -5.97 -8.84 -4.33
N LYS A 85 -5.35 -9.95 -3.94
CA LYS A 85 -4.01 -10.35 -4.38
C LYS A 85 -4.04 -11.13 -5.69
N ARG A 86 -5.23 -11.35 -6.25
CA ARG A 86 -5.41 -11.97 -7.57
C ARG A 86 -4.89 -11.05 -8.66
N ILE A 87 -4.02 -11.62 -9.49
CA ILE A 87 -3.44 -10.96 -10.67
C ILE A 87 -4.36 -11.00 -11.90
N ASP A 88 -5.51 -11.68 -11.79
CA ASP A 88 -6.43 -11.99 -12.89
C ASP A 88 -7.85 -11.43 -12.67
N MET A 89 -7.99 -10.45 -11.78
CA MET A 89 -9.29 -9.84 -11.50
C MET A 89 -9.82 -9.09 -12.73
N PRO A 90 -11.02 -9.40 -13.23
CA PRO A 90 -11.61 -8.68 -14.34
C PRO A 90 -11.82 -7.21 -13.98
N LEU A 91 -11.35 -6.27 -14.82
CA LEU A 91 -11.46 -4.83 -14.55
C LEU A 91 -12.91 -4.35 -14.40
N ASN A 92 -13.88 -5.04 -15.03
CA ASN A 92 -15.31 -4.74 -14.88
C ASN A 92 -15.91 -5.15 -13.53
N GLN A 93 -15.15 -5.87 -12.69
CA GLN A 93 -15.52 -6.21 -11.31
C GLN A 93 -14.89 -5.26 -10.29
N VAL A 94 -14.06 -4.31 -10.75
CA VAL A 94 -13.43 -3.32 -9.90
C VAL A 94 -14.23 -2.02 -9.98
N ASP A 95 -14.76 -1.59 -8.84
CA ASP A 95 -15.40 -0.30 -8.71
C ASP A 95 -14.32 0.78 -8.59
N PHE A 96 -14.16 1.57 -9.64
CA PHE A 96 -13.23 2.70 -9.69
C PHE A 96 -14.03 3.99 -9.88
N ASP A 97 -13.94 4.89 -8.92
CA ASP A 97 -14.45 6.25 -9.09
C ASP A 97 -13.51 7.06 -10.00
N ILE A 98 -13.65 6.84 -11.30
CA ILE A 98 -12.87 7.50 -12.35
C ILE A 98 -13.22 8.99 -12.49
N ALA A 99 -14.33 9.46 -11.90
CA ALA A 99 -14.73 10.87 -11.99
C ALA A 99 -13.77 11.79 -11.23
N GLN A 100 -12.98 11.24 -10.31
CA GLN A 100 -11.95 11.99 -9.59
C GLN A 100 -10.66 12.16 -10.42
N LEU A 101 -10.49 11.42 -11.53
CA LEU A 101 -9.32 11.53 -12.39
C LEU A 101 -9.40 12.74 -13.33
N PRO A 102 -8.26 13.27 -13.81
CA PRO A 102 -8.26 14.33 -14.83
C PRO A 102 -9.01 13.93 -16.10
N ALA A 103 -9.87 14.82 -16.59
CA ALA A 103 -10.64 14.58 -17.81
C ALA A 103 -9.73 14.51 -19.07
N ASP A 104 -8.63 15.29 -19.10
CA ASP A 104 -7.63 15.18 -20.17
C ASP A 104 -6.72 13.97 -19.89
N LYS A 105 -6.87 12.94 -20.72
CA LYS A 105 -6.09 11.69 -20.68
C LYS A 105 -4.60 11.85 -20.95
N ARG A 106 -4.15 13.05 -21.37
CA ARG A 106 -2.73 13.37 -21.54
C ARG A 106 -2.12 13.98 -20.28
N THR A 107 -2.95 14.26 -19.26
CA THR A 107 -2.46 14.79 -17.98
C THR A 107 -1.61 13.72 -17.29
N PRO A 108 -0.34 14.01 -16.95
CA PRO A 108 0.47 13.07 -16.20
C PRO A 108 -0.12 12.89 -14.80
N ILE A 109 -0.16 11.65 -14.34
CA ILE A 109 -0.54 11.29 -12.98
C ILE A 109 0.63 10.59 -12.30
N MET A 110 0.80 10.83 -11.00
CA MET A 110 1.73 10.10 -10.17
C MET A 110 0.96 9.17 -9.24
N THR A 111 1.17 7.86 -9.37
CA THR A 111 0.51 6.86 -8.53
C THR A 111 1.45 6.34 -7.46
N TYR A 112 0.96 6.11 -6.24
CA TYR A 112 1.71 5.41 -5.19
C TYR A 112 0.82 4.46 -4.39
N CYS A 113 1.43 3.51 -3.68
CA CYS A 113 0.74 2.56 -2.81
C CYS A 113 1.49 2.42 -1.49
N ALA A 114 0.83 1.85 -0.48
CA ALA A 114 1.51 1.40 0.73
C ALA A 114 2.36 0.17 0.40
N SER A 115 3.67 0.34 0.44
CA SER A 115 4.64 -0.76 0.48
C SER A 115 5.02 -0.94 1.95
N SER A 116 4.94 -2.17 2.46
CA SER A 116 5.41 -2.51 3.81
C SER A 116 6.87 -2.12 3.97
N SER A 117 7.15 -1.15 4.84
CA SER A 117 8.50 -0.77 5.28
C SER A 117 9.10 -1.84 6.18
#